data_AF-A0A1U7DN80-F1
#
_entry.id   AF-A0A1U7DN80-F1
#
_cell.length_a   1.000
_cell.length_b   1.000
_cell.length_c   1.000
_cell.angle_alpha   90.00
_cell.angle_beta   90.00
_cell.angle_gamma   90.00
#
_symmetry.space_group_name_H-M   'P 1'
#
loop_
_entity.id
_entity.type
_entity.pdbx_description
1 polymer ?
#
loop_
_entity_poly.entity_id
_entity_poly.type
_entity_poly.pdbx_seq_one_letter_code
_entity_poly.pdbx_strand_id
1 'polypeptide(L)'
;MKLGKICLSILCLSVCFLSCKKDDDGDDTVTVEIRDRAEQQIVDNDSIIEYLETHYYNKSDFEGNTNPKIADLKIMSTEGLTISSDADSLLINAVGAAKTTVYADTDYEFYVLKLNQGGGEDSPTFADNVLVNYEGFTLDNEVFDSAVTPVEFDLIDLVPGWRKVLPDFNVAESYVENNDGTVDFVNSGVGVMFLPSGLGYFSSATSSISSYSPIAFKFELIHTTENDHDGDGVPSYLEDLNGDGDLFDENTDEDFVNGFPLYNYIDSDDDGDGIPTIYEDIDGDGDPTNDIGKNGIPKYLDPEETESNT
;
A
#
# COMPACT_ATOMS: atom_id res chain seq x y z
N MET A 1 18.12 -47.71 -59.95
CA MET A 1 16.82 -47.05 -59.63
C MET A 1 16.51 -47.45 -58.20
N LYS A 2 16.69 -46.55 -57.21
CA LYS A 2 15.66 -45.64 -56.67
C LYS A 2 14.44 -46.45 -56.22
N LEU A 3 13.93 -46.46 -54.98
CA LEU A 3 13.96 -45.64 -53.76
C LEU A 3 13.51 -46.66 -52.67
N GLY A 4 13.98 -46.65 -51.43
CA GLY A 4 13.58 -45.64 -50.46
C GLY A 4 13.94 -46.07 -49.04
N LYS A 5 14.62 -45.13 -48.37
CA LYS A 5 14.69 -44.86 -46.93
C LYS A 5 13.84 -45.77 -46.02
N ILE A 6 14.47 -46.48 -45.08
CA ILE A 6 14.02 -46.77 -43.70
C ILE A 6 15.17 -47.50 -42.98
N CYS A 7 15.34 -47.21 -41.69
CA CYS A 7 16.26 -47.85 -40.73
C CYS A 7 17.74 -47.44 -40.76
N LEU A 8 18.01 -46.19 -40.37
CA LEU A 8 19.27 -45.82 -39.72
C LEU A 8 18.94 -45.22 -38.36
N SER A 9 18.95 -46.05 -37.30
CA SER A 9 19.21 -45.70 -35.88
C SER A 9 18.90 -46.90 -34.97
N ILE A 10 19.67 -47.98 -35.12
CA ILE A 10 19.84 -49.00 -34.06
C ILE A 10 21.35 -49.20 -33.93
N LEU A 11 22.00 -48.17 -33.40
CA LEU A 11 23.38 -48.20 -32.93
C LEU A 11 23.39 -47.31 -31.68
N CYS A 12 23.93 -47.83 -30.58
CA CYS A 12 23.99 -47.25 -29.23
C CYS A 12 22.84 -47.57 -28.25
N LEU A 13 22.23 -48.76 -28.34
CA LEU A 13 21.48 -49.34 -27.22
C LEU A 13 22.34 -50.35 -26.45
N SER A 14 23.51 -49.94 -25.93
CA SER A 14 24.37 -50.83 -25.10
C SER A 14 25.37 -50.13 -24.17
N VAL A 15 25.29 -48.81 -23.92
CA VAL A 15 26.22 -48.14 -22.98
C VAL A 15 25.53 -46.99 -22.24
N CYS A 16 24.68 -47.29 -21.25
CA CYS A 16 24.27 -46.32 -20.21
C CYS A 16 24.00 -46.95 -18.82
N PHE A 17 24.39 -48.22 -18.57
CA PHE A 17 24.09 -48.90 -17.30
C PHE A 17 25.26 -48.98 -16.29
N LEU A 18 26.26 -48.09 -16.38
CA LEU A 18 27.33 -48.01 -15.38
C LEU A 18 27.77 -46.55 -15.14
N SER A 19 26.91 -45.76 -14.50
CA SER A 19 27.37 -44.64 -13.66
C SER A 19 26.27 -44.20 -12.68
N CYS A 20 25.78 -45.14 -11.86
CA CYS A 20 25.31 -44.75 -10.52
C CYS A 20 26.55 -44.50 -9.66
N LYS A 21 27.03 -43.27 -9.63
CA LYS A 21 27.62 -42.75 -8.40
C LYS A 21 26.46 -42.22 -7.56
N LYS A 22 26.45 -42.59 -6.29
CA LYS A 22 25.65 -41.91 -5.28
C LYS A 22 26.28 -40.55 -5.07
N ASP A 23 25.85 -39.58 -5.88
CA ASP A 23 26.01 -38.17 -5.57
C ASP A 23 24.58 -37.68 -5.26
N ASP A 24 24.03 -38.16 -4.13
CA ASP A 24 22.99 -37.42 -3.41
C ASP A 24 23.72 -36.28 -2.66
N ASP A 25 24.36 -35.40 -3.42
CA ASP A 25 24.66 -34.06 -2.91
C ASP A 25 23.32 -33.36 -2.96
N GLY A 26 22.72 -33.28 -1.77
CA GLY A 26 21.45 -32.65 -1.53
C GLY A 26 21.37 -31.33 -2.29
N ASP A 27 20.21 -31.14 -2.90
CA ASP A 27 19.68 -29.86 -3.28
C ASP A 27 19.80 -28.91 -2.08
N ASP A 28 20.96 -28.27 -1.95
CA ASP A 28 21.26 -27.19 -1.02
C ASP A 28 20.51 -25.99 -1.58
N THR A 29 19.17 -26.09 -1.55
CA THR A 29 18.30 -24.94 -1.64
C THR A 29 18.74 -24.07 -0.48
N VAL A 30 19.49 -23.01 -0.81
CA VAL A 30 19.78 -21.95 0.14
C VAL A 30 18.42 -21.32 0.43
N THR A 31 17.73 -21.86 1.44
CA THR A 31 16.57 -21.22 2.02
C THR A 31 17.10 -19.95 2.66
N VAL A 32 16.99 -18.84 1.95
CA VAL A 32 17.30 -17.53 2.50
C VAL A 32 16.24 -17.29 3.58
N GLU A 33 16.65 -17.38 4.85
CA GLU A 33 15.76 -17.02 5.94
C GLU A 33 15.38 -15.55 5.81
N ILE A 34 14.08 -15.30 5.88
CA ILE A 34 13.53 -13.94 5.91
C ILE A 34 14.02 -13.29 7.21
N ARG A 35 14.49 -12.05 7.12
CA ARG A 35 14.97 -11.32 8.30
C ARG A 35 13.82 -11.05 9.26
N ASP A 36 14.14 -10.97 10.54
CA ASP A 36 13.19 -10.53 11.54
C ASP A 36 12.77 -9.07 11.30
N ARG A 37 11.47 -8.79 11.38
CA ARG A 37 10.90 -7.46 11.10
C ARG A 37 11.34 -6.43 12.15
N ALA A 38 11.42 -6.80 13.42
CA ALA A 38 11.81 -5.89 14.49
C ALA A 38 13.29 -5.53 14.42
N GLU A 39 14.16 -6.50 14.09
CA GLU A 39 15.58 -6.23 13.85
C GLU A 39 15.80 -5.36 12.60
N GLN A 40 15.08 -5.67 11.51
CA GLN A 40 15.23 -4.92 10.25
C GLN A 40 14.72 -3.48 10.38
N GLN A 41 13.65 -3.24 11.13
CA GLN A 41 13.12 -1.89 11.35
C GLN A 41 14.15 -0.95 11.99
N ILE A 42 15.00 -1.46 12.90
CA ILE A 42 16.05 -0.65 13.52
C ILE A 42 17.06 -0.18 12.47
N VAL A 43 17.50 -1.08 11.58
CA VAL A 43 18.45 -0.78 10.50
C VAL A 43 17.85 0.18 9.47
N ASP A 44 16.57 -0.01 9.15
CA ASP A 44 15.84 0.86 8.22
C ASP A 44 15.69 2.28 8.79
N ASN A 45 15.33 2.40 10.08
CA ASN A 45 15.19 3.69 10.75
C ASN A 45 16.51 4.45 10.82
N ASP A 46 17.63 3.76 11.13
CA ASP A 46 18.97 4.36 11.12
C ASP A 46 19.29 4.97 9.73
N SER A 47 18.95 4.25 8.66
CA SER A 47 19.19 4.71 7.28
C SER A 47 18.29 5.90 6.90
N ILE A 48 17.02 5.89 7.32
CA ILE A 48 16.09 7.00 7.08
C ILE A 48 16.55 8.24 7.86
N ILE A 49 16.93 8.10 9.13
CA ILE A 49 17.45 9.21 9.93
C ILE A 49 18.71 9.80 9.29
N GLU A 50 19.67 8.97 8.86
CA GLU A 50 20.87 9.45 8.17
C GLU A 50 20.50 10.26 6.92
N TYR A 51 19.55 9.77 6.11
CA TYR A 51 19.06 10.51 4.95
C TYR A 51 18.44 11.86 5.35
N LEU A 52 17.56 11.87 6.36
CA LEU A 52 16.88 13.09 6.83
C LEU A 52 17.84 14.12 7.43
N GLU A 53 18.90 13.69 8.10
CA GLU A 53 19.93 14.57 8.69
C GLU A 53 20.85 15.18 7.63
N THR A 54 21.04 14.49 6.51
CA THR A 54 22.00 14.87 5.46
C THR A 54 21.34 15.49 4.23
N HIS A 55 20.02 15.60 4.18
CA HIS A 55 19.27 16.18 3.06
C HIS A 55 18.39 17.36 3.48
N TYR A 56 18.15 18.25 2.52
CA TYR A 56 17.24 19.38 2.64
C TYR A 56 16.28 19.43 1.45
N TYR A 57 15.20 20.20 1.58
CA TYR A 57 14.32 20.54 0.47
C TYR A 57 14.26 22.04 0.21
N ASN A 58 13.87 22.43 -1.00
CA ASN A 58 13.70 23.82 -1.46
C ASN A 58 12.47 24.50 -0.81
N LYS A 59 12.53 24.68 0.52
CA LYS A 59 11.44 25.17 1.36
C LYS A 59 10.80 26.47 0.87
N SER A 60 11.58 27.43 0.37
CA SER A 60 11.06 28.73 -0.09
C SER A 60 10.03 28.62 -1.22
N ASP A 61 10.09 27.55 -2.03
CA ASP A 61 9.17 27.35 -3.15
C ASP A 61 7.77 26.88 -2.69
N PHE A 62 7.68 26.43 -1.43
CA PHE A 62 6.45 25.95 -0.79
C PHE A 62 5.87 26.94 0.22
N GLU A 63 6.68 27.85 0.78
CA GLU A 63 6.20 28.85 1.74
C GLU A 63 5.21 29.83 1.10
N GLY A 64 3.95 29.79 1.56
CA GLY A 64 2.87 30.62 1.03
C GLY A 64 2.36 30.21 -0.35
N ASN A 65 2.83 29.08 -0.89
CA ASN A 65 2.28 28.47 -2.09
C ASN A 65 0.97 27.75 -1.74
N THR A 66 -0.15 28.22 -2.30
CA THR A 66 -1.48 27.65 -2.05
C THR A 66 -1.84 26.50 -2.98
N ASN A 67 -0.98 26.18 -3.95
CA ASN A 67 -1.18 25.06 -4.87
C ASN A 67 0.18 24.40 -5.22
N PRO A 68 0.91 23.89 -4.22
CA PRO A 68 2.19 23.27 -4.46
C PRO A 68 2.04 21.97 -5.26
N LYS A 69 3.11 21.59 -5.98
CA LYS A 69 3.17 20.39 -6.81
C LYS A 69 4.43 19.60 -6.49
N ILE A 70 4.36 18.27 -6.61
CA ILE A 70 5.54 17.43 -6.38
C ILE A 70 6.63 17.64 -7.43
N ALA A 71 6.25 18.12 -8.62
CA ALA A 71 7.17 18.45 -9.70
C ALA A 71 8.14 19.60 -9.33
N ASP A 72 7.73 20.49 -8.42
CA ASP A 72 8.56 21.59 -7.93
C ASP A 72 9.45 21.18 -6.75
N LEU A 73 9.19 20.00 -6.14
CA LEU A 73 9.93 19.53 -4.98
C LEU A 73 11.30 18.98 -5.36
N LYS A 74 12.34 19.59 -4.78
CA LYS A 74 13.73 19.14 -4.90
C LYS A 74 14.25 18.77 -3.53
N ILE A 75 14.68 17.51 -3.41
CA ILE A 75 15.41 17.02 -2.25
C ILE A 75 16.88 16.89 -2.65
N MET A 76 17.78 17.45 -1.85
CA MET A 76 19.20 17.59 -2.19
C MET A 76 20.07 17.26 -0.98
N SER A 77 21.19 16.59 -1.23
CA SER A 77 22.20 16.33 -0.20
C SER A 77 22.89 17.62 0.24
N THR A 78 23.24 17.68 1.52
CA THR A 78 24.05 18.74 2.12
C THR A 78 25.52 18.71 1.68
N GLU A 79 25.97 17.61 1.08
CA GLU A 79 27.38 17.41 0.72
C GLU A 79 27.90 18.46 -0.27
N GLY A 80 28.94 19.19 0.15
CA GLY A 80 29.66 20.13 -0.72
C GLY A 80 28.90 21.42 -1.04
N LEU A 81 27.77 21.69 -0.39
CA LEU A 81 26.93 22.86 -0.64
C LEU A 81 26.87 23.84 0.55
N THR A 82 26.70 25.11 0.22
CA THR A 82 26.33 26.14 1.20
C THR A 82 24.80 26.26 1.17
N ILE A 83 24.15 25.70 2.17
CA ILE A 83 22.69 25.72 2.32
C ILE A 83 22.25 27.11 2.80
N SER A 84 21.25 27.67 2.14
CA SER A 84 20.64 28.92 2.60
C SER A 84 19.68 28.61 3.74
N SER A 85 20.04 28.95 4.98
CA SER A 85 19.20 28.67 6.16
C SER A 85 17.76 29.21 6.08
N ASP A 86 17.55 30.22 5.24
CA ASP A 86 16.26 30.91 5.07
C ASP A 86 15.44 30.36 3.90
N ALA A 87 16.08 29.74 2.89
CA ALA A 87 15.40 29.24 1.69
C ALA A 87 15.28 27.70 1.67
N ASP A 88 16.14 27.03 2.42
CA ASP A 88 16.25 25.58 2.49
C ASP A 88 15.90 25.13 3.91
N SER A 89 15.40 23.90 4.06
CA SER A 89 15.24 23.28 5.38
C SER A 89 15.72 21.84 5.37
N LEU A 90 16.57 21.51 6.35
CA LEU A 90 16.92 20.13 6.64
C LEU A 90 15.67 19.31 6.87
N LEU A 91 15.62 18.12 6.25
CA LEU A 91 14.45 17.26 6.30
C LEU A 91 14.16 16.80 7.73
N ILE A 92 15.19 16.44 8.51
CA ILE A 92 15.03 16.01 9.91
C ILE A 92 14.27 17.02 10.78
N ASN A 93 14.44 18.32 10.49
CA ASN A 93 13.72 19.37 11.22
C ASN A 93 12.30 19.59 10.67
N ALA A 94 12.07 19.28 9.39
CA ALA A 94 10.82 19.55 8.69
C ALA A 94 9.79 18.43 8.84
N VAL A 95 10.23 17.16 8.90
CA VAL A 95 9.33 16.02 9.12
C VAL A 95 8.83 15.94 10.57
N GLY A 96 9.54 16.57 11.51
CA GLY A 96 9.16 16.58 12.92
C GLY A 96 9.39 15.23 13.62
N ALA A 97 8.50 14.88 14.54
CA ALA A 97 8.58 13.61 15.27
C ALA A 97 8.21 12.42 14.37
N ALA A 98 8.79 11.26 14.65
CA ALA A 98 8.42 10.01 14.00
C ALA A 98 6.93 9.71 14.20
N LYS A 99 6.31 9.18 13.16
CA LYS A 99 5.00 8.54 13.19
C LYS A 99 5.18 7.07 13.52
N THR A 100 4.25 6.49 14.27
CA THR A 100 4.30 5.09 14.69
C THR A 100 3.08 4.32 14.20
N THR A 101 3.26 3.06 13.83
CA THR A 101 2.16 2.15 13.48
C THR A 101 2.55 0.70 13.80
N VAL A 102 1.57 -0.19 13.90
CA VAL A 102 1.78 -1.64 13.99
C VAL A 102 1.42 -2.24 12.64
N TYR A 103 2.25 -3.15 12.16
CA TYR A 103 1.96 -3.93 10.97
C TYR A 103 2.68 -5.28 11.04
N ALA A 104 2.01 -6.38 10.70
CA ALA A 104 2.57 -7.73 10.77
C ALA A 104 3.28 -8.00 12.12
N ASP A 105 2.56 -7.77 13.22
CA ASP A 105 3.01 -7.94 14.61
C ASP A 105 4.28 -7.15 14.99
N THR A 106 4.60 -6.07 14.26
CA THR A 106 5.82 -5.28 14.48
C THR A 106 5.51 -3.79 14.56
N ASP A 107 6.11 -3.10 15.54
CA ASP A 107 6.09 -1.65 15.65
C ASP A 107 7.03 -1.01 14.61
N TYR A 108 6.51 -0.04 13.85
CA TYR A 108 7.23 0.70 12.83
C TYR A 108 7.29 2.20 13.16
N GLU A 109 8.44 2.81 12.90
CA GLU A 109 8.61 4.27 12.84
C GLU A 109 8.80 4.71 11.38
N PHE A 110 8.12 5.78 10.99
CA PHE A 110 8.24 6.41 9.67
C PHE A 110 8.10 7.93 9.77
N TYR A 111 8.44 8.64 8.70
CA TYR A 111 8.49 10.10 8.70
C TYR A 111 7.71 10.67 7.53
N VAL A 112 7.01 11.78 7.77
CA VAL A 112 6.18 12.45 6.76
C VAL A 112 6.56 13.92 6.68
N LEU A 113 6.99 14.37 5.51
CA LEU A 113 7.09 15.78 5.18
C LEU A 113 5.73 16.24 4.64
N LYS A 114 4.95 16.95 5.46
CA LYS A 114 3.67 17.54 5.04
C LYS A 114 3.93 18.90 4.39
N LEU A 115 3.75 19.01 3.07
CA LEU A 115 3.96 20.23 2.29
C LEU A 115 2.66 21.02 2.08
N ASN A 116 1.54 20.30 1.93
CA ASN A 116 0.20 20.87 1.90
C ASN A 116 -0.80 19.87 2.49
N GLN A 117 -1.74 20.35 3.30
CA GLN A 117 -2.80 19.49 3.84
C GLN A 117 -3.75 19.04 2.72
N GLY A 118 -4.00 19.90 1.73
CA GLY A 118 -5.13 19.78 0.81
C GLY A 118 -6.28 20.68 1.26
N GLY A 119 -6.96 21.30 0.30
CA GLY A 119 -8.05 22.24 0.58
C GLY A 119 -9.45 21.64 0.44
N GLY A 120 -9.56 20.39 -0.01
CA GLY A 120 -10.83 19.66 -0.02
C GLY A 120 -11.30 19.30 1.39
N GLU A 121 -12.59 18.99 1.52
CA GLU A 121 -13.19 18.58 2.80
C GLU A 121 -12.88 17.12 3.13
N ASP A 122 -12.78 16.27 2.10
CA ASP A 122 -12.65 14.83 2.25
C ASP A 122 -11.19 14.39 2.49
N SER A 123 -11.05 13.24 3.12
CA SER A 123 -9.80 12.52 3.35
C SER A 123 -10.11 11.02 3.18
N PRO A 124 -9.23 10.24 2.52
CA PRO A 124 -9.46 8.82 2.34
C PRO A 124 -9.43 8.08 3.68
N THR A 125 -10.24 7.05 3.81
CA THR A 125 -10.01 6.00 4.79
C THR A 125 -8.81 5.14 4.37
N PHE A 126 -8.39 4.16 5.17
CA PHE A 126 -7.29 3.26 4.81
C PHE A 126 -7.70 2.21 3.75
N ALA A 127 -8.99 2.12 3.40
CA ALA A 127 -9.54 1.15 2.47
C ALA A 127 -10.08 1.78 1.17
N ASP A 128 -10.00 3.11 1.03
CA ASP A 128 -10.59 3.84 -0.09
C ASP A 128 -9.76 3.76 -1.38
N ASN A 129 -10.42 4.01 -2.50
CA ASN A 129 -9.75 4.35 -3.75
C ASN A 129 -9.24 5.79 -3.71
N VAL A 130 -8.01 6.01 -4.17
CA VAL A 130 -7.37 7.34 -4.24
C VAL A 130 -6.90 7.67 -5.65
N LEU A 131 -7.16 8.89 -6.08
CA LEU A 131 -6.58 9.46 -7.31
C LEU A 131 -5.34 10.28 -6.93
N VAL A 132 -4.19 9.91 -7.49
CA VAL A 132 -2.89 10.50 -7.10
C VAL A 132 -1.97 10.78 -8.28
N ASN A 133 -1.12 11.80 -8.13
CA ASN A 133 0.18 11.86 -8.82
C ASN A 133 1.27 11.46 -7.83
N TYR A 134 2.31 10.78 -8.28
CA TYR A 134 3.38 10.36 -7.36
C TYR A 134 4.72 10.11 -8.03
N GLU A 135 5.77 10.08 -7.21
CA GLU A 135 7.12 9.65 -7.57
C GLU A 135 7.72 8.84 -6.42
N GLY A 136 8.04 7.58 -6.68
CA GLY A 136 8.72 6.68 -5.75
C GLY A 136 10.22 6.65 -6.00
N PHE A 137 11.03 6.81 -4.96
CA PHE A 137 12.49 6.86 -5.03
C PHE A 137 13.17 6.17 -3.83
N THR A 138 14.39 5.69 -4.02
CA THR A 138 15.22 5.13 -2.95
C THR A 138 15.94 6.23 -2.16
N LEU A 139 16.55 5.89 -1.02
CA LEU A 139 17.37 6.85 -0.25
C LEU A 139 18.67 7.30 -0.96
N ASP A 140 19.00 6.70 -2.10
CA ASP A 140 20.05 7.19 -3.01
C ASP A 140 19.52 8.21 -4.04
N ASN A 141 18.25 8.60 -3.93
CA ASN A 141 17.52 9.47 -4.87
C ASN A 141 17.30 8.85 -6.27
N GLU A 142 17.37 7.53 -6.38
CA GLU A 142 17.05 6.82 -7.63
C GLU A 142 15.54 6.59 -7.72
N VAL A 143 14.91 7.16 -8.75
CA VAL A 143 13.48 6.99 -9.02
C VAL A 143 13.22 5.59 -9.55
N PHE A 144 12.29 4.87 -8.92
CA PHE A 144 11.90 3.51 -9.34
C PHE A 144 10.52 3.45 -10.01
N ASP A 145 9.63 4.40 -9.71
CA ASP A 145 8.30 4.48 -10.31
C ASP A 145 7.73 5.91 -10.23
N SER A 146 6.85 6.31 -11.15
CA SER A 146 6.15 7.60 -11.09
C SER A 146 4.93 7.69 -12.01
N ALA A 147 3.98 8.54 -11.62
CA ALA A 147 2.85 8.94 -12.43
C ALA A 147 2.69 10.47 -12.40
N VAL A 148 2.87 11.10 -13.58
CA VAL A 148 2.66 12.55 -13.78
C VAL A 148 1.25 12.87 -14.30
N THR A 149 0.54 11.85 -14.78
CA THR A 149 -0.89 11.90 -15.05
C THR A 149 -1.57 11.17 -13.90
N PRO A 150 -2.66 11.73 -13.32
CA PRO A 150 -3.31 11.11 -12.17
C PRO A 150 -3.73 9.67 -12.44
N VAL A 151 -3.43 8.80 -11.49
CA VAL A 151 -3.77 7.38 -11.51
C VAL A 151 -4.56 7.04 -10.26
N GLU A 152 -5.57 6.20 -10.44
CA GLU A 152 -6.40 5.68 -9.36
C GLU A 152 -5.78 4.39 -8.82
N PHE A 153 -5.73 4.28 -7.51
CA PHE A 153 -5.32 3.07 -6.81
C PHE A 153 -6.30 2.76 -5.70
N ASP A 154 -6.50 1.48 -5.47
CA ASP A 154 -7.07 0.98 -4.25
C ASP A 154 -6.00 0.96 -3.14
N LEU A 155 -6.27 1.59 -2.00
CA LEU A 155 -5.30 1.68 -0.90
C LEU A 155 -4.93 0.32 -0.30
N ILE A 156 -5.82 -0.67 -0.35
CA ILE A 156 -5.53 -2.01 0.20
C ILE A 156 -4.57 -2.81 -0.69
N ASP A 157 -4.50 -2.47 -1.98
CA ASP A 157 -3.62 -3.12 -2.97
C ASP A 157 -2.18 -2.56 -2.95
N LEU A 158 -1.96 -1.41 -2.30
CA LEU A 158 -0.66 -0.75 -2.21
C LEU A 158 0.19 -1.25 -1.04
N VAL A 159 1.47 -0.86 -1.02
CA VAL A 159 2.32 -1.14 0.15
C VAL A 159 1.76 -0.45 1.40
N PRO A 160 1.88 -1.04 2.60
CA PRO A 160 1.17 -0.61 3.81
C PRO A 160 1.36 0.88 4.15
N GLY A 161 2.53 1.45 3.85
CA GLY A 161 2.79 2.86 4.12
C GLY A 161 1.81 3.82 3.46
N TRP A 162 1.25 3.50 2.29
CA TRP A 162 0.27 4.36 1.61
C TRP A 162 -1.01 4.51 2.43
N ARG A 163 -1.63 3.39 2.82
CA ARG A 163 -2.86 3.36 3.63
C ARG A 163 -2.68 3.86 5.06
N LYS A 164 -1.44 3.94 5.58
CA LYS A 164 -1.13 4.55 6.88
C LYS A 164 -0.81 6.05 6.80
N VAL A 165 -0.53 6.61 5.60
CA VAL A 165 -0.14 8.02 5.42
C VAL A 165 -1.24 8.86 4.78
N LEU A 166 -1.88 8.38 3.70
CA LEU A 166 -2.83 9.20 2.95
C LEU A 166 -4.05 9.67 3.77
N PRO A 167 -4.59 8.92 4.74
CA PRO A 167 -5.65 9.41 5.63
C PRO A 167 -5.28 10.64 6.48
N ASP A 168 -4.00 10.99 6.59
CA ASP A 168 -3.56 12.24 7.27
C ASP A 168 -3.65 13.48 6.36
N PHE A 169 -4.10 13.34 5.11
CA PHE A 169 -4.18 14.39 4.08
C PHE A 169 -5.60 14.54 3.52
N ASN A 170 -5.90 15.73 3.00
CA ASN A 170 -7.14 16.03 2.31
C ASN A 170 -6.94 16.04 0.79
N VAL A 171 -8.04 15.80 0.08
CA VAL A 171 -8.10 15.84 -1.38
C VAL A 171 -7.97 17.28 -1.92
N ALA A 172 -7.96 17.43 -3.24
CA ALA A 172 -7.96 18.73 -3.89
C ALA A 172 -9.24 19.53 -3.57
N GLU A 173 -9.07 20.85 -3.41
CA GLU A 173 -10.18 21.77 -3.13
C GLU A 173 -11.13 21.89 -4.33
N SER A 174 -10.57 21.91 -5.53
CA SER A 174 -11.33 22.07 -6.77
C SER A 174 -10.51 21.63 -7.98
N TYR A 175 -11.15 21.66 -9.14
CA TYR A 175 -10.51 21.40 -10.42
C TYR A 175 -10.90 22.45 -11.46
N VAL A 176 -10.06 22.60 -12.48
CA VAL A 176 -10.25 23.50 -13.62
C VAL A 176 -10.18 22.69 -14.90
N GLU A 177 -11.26 22.69 -15.68
CA GLU A 177 -11.26 22.09 -17.02
C GLU A 177 -10.59 23.02 -18.02
N ASN A 178 -9.60 22.49 -18.75
CA ASN A 178 -8.86 23.21 -19.76
C ASN A 178 -9.50 23.07 -21.15
N ASN A 179 -9.25 24.05 -22.02
CA ASN A 179 -9.76 24.07 -23.39
C ASN A 179 -9.23 22.94 -24.30
N ASP A 180 -8.21 22.19 -23.84
CA ASP A 180 -7.62 21.05 -24.53
C ASP A 180 -8.15 19.69 -24.04
N GLY A 181 -9.11 19.70 -23.10
CA GLY A 181 -9.70 18.50 -22.51
C GLY A 181 -8.91 17.91 -21.34
N THR A 182 -7.87 18.58 -20.87
CA THR A 182 -7.18 18.24 -19.62
C THR A 182 -7.87 18.87 -18.40
N VAL A 183 -7.54 18.38 -17.21
CA VAL A 183 -8.05 18.90 -15.93
C VAL A 183 -6.87 19.23 -15.03
N ASP A 184 -6.87 20.45 -14.48
CA ASP A 184 -5.93 20.88 -13.46
C ASP A 184 -6.58 20.82 -12.09
N PHE A 185 -5.90 20.21 -11.12
CA PHE A 185 -6.38 20.14 -9.73
C PHE A 185 -5.73 21.22 -8.88
N VAL A 186 -6.54 21.86 -8.04
CA VAL A 186 -6.17 23.02 -7.23
C VAL A 186 -6.13 22.62 -5.76
N ASN A 187 -5.02 22.96 -5.10
CA ASN A 187 -4.83 22.83 -3.66
C ASN A 187 -5.01 21.37 -3.19
N SER A 188 -4.36 20.42 -3.88
CA SER A 188 -4.28 19.01 -3.49
C SER A 188 -3.44 18.80 -2.23
N GLY A 189 -3.68 17.73 -1.48
CA GLY A 189 -2.78 17.30 -0.41
C GLY A 189 -1.42 16.95 -1.01
N VAL A 190 -0.32 17.45 -0.43
CA VAL A 190 1.03 17.22 -0.95
C VAL A 190 1.96 16.83 0.18
N GLY A 191 2.65 15.71 0.01
CA GLY A 191 3.59 15.23 1.02
C GLY A 191 4.69 14.35 0.46
N VAL A 192 5.60 14.01 1.35
CA VAL A 192 6.59 12.96 1.15
C VAL A 192 6.53 12.02 2.34
N MET A 193 6.43 10.72 2.09
CA MET A 193 6.60 9.69 3.12
C MET A 193 7.95 9.00 2.96
N PHE A 194 8.65 8.81 4.07
CA PHE A 194 9.88 8.03 4.18
C PHE A 194 9.57 6.77 4.98
N LEU A 195 9.61 5.64 4.31
CA LEU A 195 9.09 4.38 4.81
C LEU A 195 10.22 3.37 5.02
N PRO A 196 10.23 2.67 6.17
CA PRO A 196 11.07 1.50 6.32
C PRO A 196 10.63 0.39 5.37
N SER A 197 11.51 -0.56 5.07
CA SER A 197 11.23 -1.63 4.12
C SER A 197 10.02 -2.46 4.53
N GLY A 198 9.77 -2.64 5.84
CA GLY A 198 8.62 -3.38 6.35
C GLY A 198 7.24 -2.78 6.05
N LEU A 199 7.18 -1.46 5.81
CA LEU A 199 6.00 -0.74 5.30
C LEU A 199 6.04 -0.50 3.78
N GLY A 200 7.11 -0.99 3.13
CA GLY A 200 7.32 -1.02 1.69
C GLY A 200 7.34 -2.46 1.18
N TYR A 201 8.43 -2.86 0.53
CA TYR A 201 8.54 -4.17 -0.12
C TYR A 201 9.26 -5.26 0.70
N PHE A 202 9.75 -4.94 1.90
CA PHE A 202 10.43 -5.83 2.83
C PHE A 202 11.40 -6.81 2.13
N SER A 203 11.21 -8.12 2.20
CA SER A 203 12.08 -9.12 1.56
C SER A 203 11.92 -9.23 0.04
N SER A 204 10.88 -8.63 -0.54
CA SER A 204 10.52 -8.75 -1.96
C SER A 204 11.30 -7.75 -2.81
N ALA A 205 12.47 -8.16 -3.30
CA ALA A 205 13.23 -7.35 -4.24
C ALA A 205 12.49 -7.17 -5.57
N THR A 206 12.53 -5.97 -6.14
CA THR A 206 12.08 -5.66 -7.50
C THR A 206 13.29 -5.40 -8.40
N SER A 207 13.08 -5.05 -9.67
CA SER A 207 14.20 -4.70 -10.57
C SER A 207 14.99 -3.47 -10.11
N SER A 208 14.34 -2.58 -9.36
CA SER A 208 14.86 -1.25 -9.01
C SER A 208 15.00 -1.05 -7.50
N ILE A 209 14.41 -1.94 -6.69
CA ILE A 209 14.41 -1.87 -5.22
C ILE A 209 15.02 -3.16 -4.70
N SER A 210 16.11 -3.06 -3.94
CA SER A 210 16.70 -4.23 -3.29
C SER A 210 15.85 -4.68 -2.11
N SER A 211 15.90 -5.96 -1.76
CA SER A 211 15.26 -6.45 -0.52
C SER A 211 15.76 -5.66 0.69
N TYR A 212 14.87 -5.39 1.63
CA TYR A 212 15.14 -4.70 2.89
C TYR A 212 15.67 -3.28 2.68
N SER A 213 15.18 -2.59 1.64
CA SER A 213 15.53 -1.20 1.37
C SER A 213 14.40 -0.28 1.83
N PRO A 214 14.71 0.75 2.65
CA PRO A 214 13.81 1.88 2.84
C PRO A 214 13.54 2.59 1.51
N ILE A 215 12.35 3.16 1.40
CA ILE A 215 11.88 3.87 0.21
C ILE A 215 11.16 5.15 0.60
N ALA A 216 10.99 6.06 -0.35
CA ALA A 216 10.20 7.24 -0.17
C ALA A 216 9.27 7.48 -1.35
N PHE A 217 8.16 8.15 -1.10
CA PHE A 217 7.20 8.56 -2.11
C PHE A 217 6.86 10.04 -1.92
N LYS A 218 6.98 10.83 -2.99
CA LYS A 218 6.29 12.12 -3.11
C LYS A 218 4.91 11.85 -3.67
N PHE A 219 3.89 12.51 -3.17
CA PHE A 219 2.53 12.35 -3.68
C PHE A 219 1.75 13.67 -3.71
N GLU A 220 0.80 13.74 -4.64
CA GLU A 220 -0.33 14.66 -4.63
C GLU A 220 -1.61 13.84 -4.47
N LEU A 221 -2.36 14.04 -3.39
CA LEU A 221 -3.68 13.45 -3.16
C LEU A 221 -4.74 14.33 -3.82
N ILE A 222 -5.35 13.82 -4.88
CA ILE A 222 -6.24 14.59 -5.75
C ILE A 222 -7.69 14.35 -5.39
N HIS A 223 -8.10 13.09 -5.26
CA HIS A 223 -9.48 12.69 -4.97
C HIS A 223 -9.49 11.36 -4.20
N THR A 224 -10.60 11.07 -3.54
CA THR A 224 -10.88 9.81 -2.87
C THR A 224 -12.30 9.36 -3.17
N THR A 225 -12.51 8.05 -3.24
CA THR A 225 -13.85 7.43 -3.30
C THR A 225 -13.90 6.34 -2.24
N GLU A 226 -14.91 6.39 -1.38
CA GLU A 226 -15.18 5.36 -0.37
C GLU A 226 -15.43 4.02 -1.05
N ASN A 227 -14.79 2.97 -0.54
CA ASN A 227 -14.95 1.61 -1.05
C ASN A 227 -15.91 0.80 -0.20
N ASP A 228 -16.65 -0.05 -0.91
CA ASP A 228 -17.48 -1.17 -0.47
C ASP A 228 -17.16 -2.26 -1.50
N HIS A 229 -16.22 -3.16 -1.19
CA HIS A 229 -15.55 -3.98 -2.22
C HIS A 229 -16.42 -5.15 -2.72
N ASP A 230 -17.34 -5.67 -1.91
CA ASP A 230 -18.34 -6.66 -2.33
C ASP A 230 -19.70 -6.06 -2.70
N GLY A 231 -19.94 -4.78 -2.36
CA GLY A 231 -21.15 -4.06 -2.69
C GLY A 231 -22.33 -4.44 -1.81
N ASP A 232 -22.08 -4.82 -0.57
CA ASP A 232 -23.09 -5.28 0.38
C ASP A 232 -23.70 -4.15 1.23
N GLY A 233 -23.22 -2.91 1.06
CA GLY A 233 -23.73 -1.74 1.77
C GLY A 233 -22.96 -1.38 3.04
N VAL A 234 -21.94 -2.14 3.43
CA VAL A 234 -21.01 -1.76 4.51
C VAL A 234 -19.72 -1.20 3.88
N PRO A 235 -19.36 0.08 4.14
CA PRO A 235 -18.07 0.60 3.73
C PRO A 235 -16.92 -0.21 4.31
N SER A 236 -15.95 -0.61 3.48
CA SER A 236 -14.94 -1.60 3.87
C SER A 236 -14.01 -1.22 5.01
N TYR A 237 -13.88 0.08 5.31
CA TYR A 237 -13.12 0.51 6.48
C TYR A 237 -13.87 0.30 7.81
N LEU A 238 -15.19 0.10 7.78
CA LEU A 238 -16.01 -0.20 8.95
C LEU A 238 -15.98 -1.68 9.32
N GLU A 239 -15.47 -2.51 8.42
CA GLU A 239 -15.32 -3.96 8.60
C GLU A 239 -14.01 -4.33 9.30
N ASP A 240 -13.16 -3.34 9.59
CA ASP A 240 -12.10 -3.43 10.60
C ASP A 240 -12.73 -3.44 12.00
N LEU A 241 -13.18 -4.62 12.43
CA LEU A 241 -13.92 -4.79 13.68
C LEU A 241 -13.05 -4.53 14.91
N ASN A 242 -11.75 -4.79 14.82
CA ASN A 242 -10.81 -4.63 15.93
C ASN A 242 -10.14 -3.24 16.00
N GLY A 243 -10.17 -2.48 14.90
CA GLY A 243 -9.68 -1.11 14.79
C GLY A 243 -8.17 -0.97 14.59
N ASP A 244 -7.48 -1.98 14.08
CA ASP A 244 -6.03 -1.95 13.83
C ASP A 244 -5.65 -1.51 12.39
N GLY A 245 -6.66 -1.34 11.54
CA GLY A 245 -6.54 -0.93 10.15
C GLY A 245 -5.90 -2.01 9.27
N ASP A 246 -6.17 -3.28 9.55
CA ASP A 246 -5.97 -4.42 8.66
C ASP A 246 -7.31 -5.11 8.38
N LEU A 247 -7.63 -5.35 7.10
CA LEU A 247 -8.84 -6.07 6.70
C LEU A 247 -8.54 -7.54 6.36
N PHE A 248 -7.27 -7.92 6.41
CA PHE A 248 -6.80 -9.24 6.02
C PHE A 248 -6.77 -10.24 7.19
N ASP A 249 -7.47 -9.93 8.28
CA ASP A 249 -7.63 -10.80 9.44
C ASP A 249 -9.04 -10.77 10.04
N GLU A 250 -9.97 -10.04 9.43
CA GLU A 250 -11.39 -10.00 9.81
C GLU A 250 -12.18 -11.00 8.96
N ASN A 251 -12.54 -12.12 9.57
CA ASN A 251 -13.37 -13.17 8.98
C ASN A 251 -14.28 -13.71 10.09
N THR A 252 -15.54 -13.27 10.10
CA THR A 252 -16.49 -13.53 11.18
C THR A 252 -16.97 -14.98 11.22
N ASP A 253 -17.21 -15.60 10.06
CA ASP A 253 -17.81 -16.95 9.95
C ASP A 253 -16.78 -18.10 9.75
N GLU A 254 -15.50 -17.75 9.69
CA GLU A 254 -14.35 -18.61 9.41
C GLU A 254 -14.43 -19.35 8.06
N ASP A 255 -15.05 -18.78 7.03
CA ASP A 255 -15.16 -19.40 5.71
C ASP A 255 -13.88 -19.31 4.85
N PHE A 256 -13.90 -20.03 3.72
CA PHE A 256 -12.77 -20.07 2.79
C PHE A 256 -13.23 -20.26 1.34
N VAL A 257 -12.75 -19.40 0.45
CA VAL A 257 -12.90 -19.54 -1.01
C VAL A 257 -11.58 -19.99 -1.64
N ASN A 258 -11.61 -21.13 -2.33
CA ASN A 258 -10.43 -21.74 -2.98
C ASN A 258 -9.22 -21.96 -2.04
N GLY A 259 -9.47 -22.14 -0.73
CA GLY A 259 -8.44 -22.38 0.27
C GLY A 259 -7.76 -21.12 0.81
N PHE A 260 -8.32 -19.94 0.51
CA PHE A 260 -7.98 -18.66 1.14
C PHE A 260 -9.17 -18.19 1.97
N PRO A 261 -8.97 -17.57 3.14
CA PRO A 261 -10.07 -16.95 3.89
C PRO A 261 -10.82 -15.96 2.98
N LEU A 262 -12.15 -15.93 3.05
CA LEU A 262 -12.91 -14.76 2.62
C LEU A 262 -12.93 -13.83 3.83
N TYR A 263 -12.48 -12.60 3.66
CA TYR A 263 -12.53 -11.62 4.75
C TYR A 263 -13.79 -10.80 4.56
N ASN A 264 -14.36 -10.29 5.65
CA ASN A 264 -15.65 -9.61 5.63
C ASN A 264 -15.77 -8.60 4.49
N TYR A 265 -14.73 -7.77 4.31
CA TYR A 265 -14.74 -6.72 3.28
C TYR A 265 -14.89 -7.16 1.81
N ILE A 266 -14.81 -8.46 1.54
CA ILE A 266 -15.03 -9.08 0.23
C ILE A 266 -16.00 -10.27 0.33
N ASP A 267 -16.74 -10.37 1.44
CA ASP A 267 -17.74 -11.38 1.73
C ASP A 267 -19.13 -10.75 1.87
N SER A 268 -20.03 -11.14 0.98
CA SER A 268 -21.39 -10.59 1.00
C SER A 268 -22.31 -11.16 2.08
N ASP A 269 -21.86 -12.16 2.84
CA ASP A 269 -22.61 -12.92 3.87
C ASP A 269 -21.70 -13.14 5.09
N ASP A 270 -21.29 -12.03 5.72
CA ASP A 270 -20.24 -11.93 6.73
C ASP A 270 -20.31 -12.96 7.86
N ASP A 271 -21.51 -13.27 8.35
CA ASP A 271 -21.72 -14.19 9.46
C ASP A 271 -22.08 -15.63 9.03
N GLY A 272 -22.24 -15.85 7.72
CA GLY A 272 -22.51 -17.14 7.12
C GLY A 272 -23.87 -17.73 7.47
N ASP A 273 -24.86 -16.90 7.85
CA ASP A 273 -26.22 -17.36 8.16
C ASP A 273 -27.05 -17.68 6.90
N GLY A 274 -26.58 -17.24 5.72
CA GLY A 274 -27.19 -17.44 4.42
C GLY A 274 -28.06 -16.28 3.94
N ILE A 275 -28.08 -15.16 4.66
CA ILE A 275 -28.70 -13.90 4.31
C ILE A 275 -27.58 -12.91 3.98
N PRO A 276 -27.49 -12.43 2.73
CA PRO A 276 -26.51 -11.41 2.40
C PRO A 276 -26.63 -10.17 3.30
N THR A 277 -25.49 -9.61 3.75
CA THR A 277 -25.38 -8.41 4.60
C THR A 277 -26.29 -7.26 4.14
N ILE A 278 -26.36 -7.01 2.83
CA ILE A 278 -27.22 -5.98 2.22
C ILE A 278 -28.71 -6.14 2.54
N TYR A 279 -29.15 -7.34 2.90
CA TYR A 279 -30.52 -7.66 3.25
C TYR A 279 -30.80 -7.64 4.75
N GLU A 280 -29.79 -7.36 5.56
CA GLU A 280 -29.89 -7.25 7.01
C GLU A 280 -30.02 -5.80 7.49
N ASP A 281 -30.05 -4.84 6.56
CA ASP A 281 -30.56 -3.46 6.73
C ASP A 281 -32.09 -3.48 6.97
N ILE A 282 -32.53 -3.88 8.16
CA ILE A 282 -33.95 -4.16 8.44
C ILE A 282 -34.82 -2.92 8.31
N ASP A 283 -34.29 -1.73 8.63
CA ASP A 283 -35.06 -0.49 8.58
C ASP A 283 -35.01 0.22 7.21
N GLY A 284 -34.08 -0.18 6.34
CA GLY A 284 -33.96 0.23 4.95
C GLY A 284 -33.36 1.63 4.80
N ASP A 285 -32.53 2.06 5.75
CA ASP A 285 -31.85 3.36 5.70
C ASP A 285 -30.53 3.33 4.91
N GLY A 286 -30.09 2.14 4.50
CA GLY A 286 -28.86 1.91 3.73
C GLY A 286 -27.61 1.73 4.59
N ASP A 287 -27.74 1.44 5.88
CA ASP A 287 -26.63 1.23 6.81
C ASP A 287 -26.86 -0.02 7.70
N PRO A 288 -26.43 -1.22 7.23
CA PRO A 288 -26.56 -2.47 8.00
C PRO A 288 -25.84 -2.42 9.36
N THR A 289 -24.86 -1.51 9.54
CA THR A 289 -24.05 -1.45 10.76
C THR A 289 -24.84 -1.00 11.99
N ASN A 290 -26.00 -0.36 11.78
CA ASN A 290 -26.83 0.18 12.85
C ASN A 290 -28.05 -0.71 13.19
N ASP A 291 -28.25 -1.81 12.46
CA ASP A 291 -29.29 -2.80 12.67
C ASP A 291 -28.86 -3.84 13.71
N ILE A 292 -29.09 -3.54 14.99
CA ILE A 292 -28.54 -4.31 16.11
C ILE A 292 -29.47 -5.45 16.57
N GLY A 293 -28.92 -6.66 16.65
CA GLY A 293 -29.53 -7.88 17.18
C GLY A 293 -29.82 -7.84 18.69
N LYS A 294 -30.52 -8.87 19.20
CA LYS A 294 -30.93 -8.92 20.63
C LYS A 294 -29.75 -9.02 21.60
N ASN A 295 -28.62 -9.54 21.14
CA ASN A 295 -27.39 -9.70 21.91
C ASN A 295 -26.49 -8.44 21.88
N GLY A 296 -26.83 -7.43 21.07
CA GLY A 296 -26.07 -6.19 20.93
C GLY A 296 -25.00 -6.19 19.83
N ILE A 297 -24.95 -7.22 18.99
CA ILE A 297 -24.11 -7.32 17.79
C ILE A 297 -24.93 -6.85 16.59
N PRO A 298 -24.34 -6.13 15.61
CA PRO A 298 -25.00 -5.89 14.32
C PRO A 298 -25.48 -7.20 13.70
N LYS A 299 -26.64 -7.18 13.03
CA LYS A 299 -27.27 -8.40 12.52
C LYS A 299 -26.37 -9.16 11.54
N TYR A 300 -25.74 -8.43 10.61
CA TYR A 300 -24.78 -8.99 9.64
C TYR A 300 -23.51 -9.61 10.22
N LEU A 301 -23.32 -9.54 11.54
CA LEU A 301 -22.20 -10.17 12.25
C LEU A 301 -22.70 -11.21 13.28
N ASP A 302 -23.98 -11.59 13.24
CA ASP A 302 -24.62 -12.45 14.24
C ASP A 302 -25.43 -13.59 13.60
N PRO A 303 -24.85 -14.81 13.48
CA PRO A 303 -25.46 -15.91 12.75
C PRO A 303 -26.74 -16.49 13.42
N GLU A 304 -27.15 -15.94 14.57
CA GLU A 304 -28.44 -16.24 15.20
C GLU A 304 -29.57 -15.28 14.78
N GLU A 305 -29.28 -14.15 14.12
CA GLU A 305 -30.23 -13.08 13.77
C GLU A 305 -30.69 -13.12 12.30
N THR A 306 -31.38 -14.20 11.94
CA THR A 306 -31.83 -14.46 10.55
C THR A 306 -33.02 -13.60 10.03
N GLU A 307 -33.13 -12.34 10.45
CA GLU A 307 -34.14 -11.41 9.93
C GLU A 307 -33.64 -10.80 8.61
N SER A 308 -34.50 -10.70 7.60
CA SER A 308 -34.15 -10.15 6.28
C SER A 308 -35.19 -9.14 5.81
N ASN A 309 -34.74 -8.08 5.16
CA ASN A 309 -35.56 -7.08 4.46
C ASN A 309 -35.96 -7.53 3.02
N THR A 310 -35.43 -8.67 2.53
CA THR A 310 -35.80 -9.30 1.23
C THR A 310 -36.25 -10.76 1.31
#